data_AF-A0A7Y7IM06-F1
#
_entry.id   AF-A0A7Y7IM06-F1
#
_cell.length_a   1.000
_cell.length_b   1.000
_cell.length_c   1.000
_cell.angle_alpha   90.00
_cell.angle_beta   90.00
_cell.angle_gamma   90.00
#
_symmetry.space_group_name_H-M   'P 1'
#
loop_
_entity.id
_entity.type
_entity.pdbx_description
1 polymer ?
#
loop_
_entity_poly.entity_id
_entity_poly.type
_entity_poly.pdbx_seq_one_letter_code
_entity_poly.pdbx_strand_id
1 'polypeptide(L)'
;MGTVFHLLSGKSSLPPARAARGGGGSPPRFGIEWAAVTNQTFNVPADGAFPLTVQLQMLDDGIAAPSYAHPGDAGADLRARIDVVLAPGERALVPTGVAIALPFGYVALVHPRSGLATKHGLTIVNSPGTVDAGYRGEISVTLLNTDAHHSIALSRGDRIAQMVIQRVEHAAFEVVEQLPDSARGTGGFGSTGGFGPAGAGTAGH
;
A
#
# COMPACT_ATOMS: atom_id res chain seq x y z
N MET A 1 -19.96 -10.77 27.58
CA MET A 1 -19.74 -10.13 28.90
C MET A 1 -18.87 -8.91 28.65
N GLY A 2 -19.50 -7.75 28.45
CA GLY A 2 -18.81 -6.49 28.16
C GLY A 2 -18.61 -5.69 29.43
N THR A 3 -17.41 -5.17 29.64
CA THR A 3 -17.10 -4.22 30.71
C THR A 3 -17.25 -2.81 30.15
N VAL A 4 -18.24 -2.06 30.64
CA VAL A 4 -18.43 -0.64 30.35
C VAL A 4 -17.67 0.16 31.40
N PHE A 5 -16.68 0.96 31.00
CA PHE A 5 -16.04 1.94 31.88
C PHE A 5 -16.67 3.32 31.67
N HIS A 6 -17.28 3.87 32.73
CA HIS A 6 -17.63 5.29 32.83
C HIS A 6 -16.43 6.06 33.36
N LEU A 7 -15.86 6.97 32.56
CA LEU A 7 -14.83 7.89 33.04
C LEU A 7 -15.50 9.19 33.53
N LEU A 8 -15.35 9.45 34.83
CA LEU A 8 -15.77 10.69 35.50
C LEU A 8 -14.89 11.87 35.05
N SER A 9 -15.54 13.00 34.78
CA SER A 9 -14.92 14.31 34.48
C SER A 9 -14.01 14.77 35.62
N GLY A 10 -12.70 14.79 35.38
CA GLY A 10 -11.67 15.38 36.25
C GLY A 10 -11.11 16.68 35.66
N LYS A 11 -11.02 17.71 36.51
CA LYS A 11 -10.74 19.12 36.19
C LYS A 11 -9.33 19.40 35.66
N SER A 12 -9.26 20.51 34.94
CA SER A 12 -8.13 21.23 34.36
C SER A 12 -6.94 21.53 35.29
N SER A 13 -5.73 21.50 34.72
CA SER A 13 -4.70 22.53 34.93
C SER A 13 -3.63 22.48 33.83
N LEU A 14 -3.64 23.47 32.94
CA LEU A 14 -2.48 23.84 32.10
C LEU A 14 -1.90 25.16 32.64
N PRO A 15 -0.58 25.38 32.56
CA PRO A 15 0.07 26.57 33.11
C PRO A 15 -0.24 27.84 32.30
N PRO A 16 -0.12 29.04 32.90
CA PRO A 16 -0.60 30.27 32.28
C PRO A 16 0.33 30.74 31.15
N ALA A 17 -0.25 30.95 29.96
CA ALA A 17 0.41 31.63 28.86
C ALA A 17 0.42 33.15 29.11
N ARG A 18 1.60 33.75 28.91
CA ARG A 18 1.94 35.15 29.12
C ARG A 18 1.18 36.04 28.12
N ALA A 19 0.51 37.08 28.62
CA ALA A 19 -0.28 38.00 27.81
C ALA A 19 0.60 38.92 26.93
N ALA A 20 0.35 38.93 25.62
CA ALA A 20 0.75 40.01 24.72
C ALA A 20 -0.50 40.83 24.35
N ARG A 21 -0.42 42.15 24.52
CA ARG A 21 -1.49 43.13 24.27
C ARG A 21 -1.58 43.49 22.78
N GLY A 22 -2.81 43.70 22.32
CA GLY A 22 -3.16 44.72 21.32
C GLY A 22 -3.50 44.23 19.91
N GLY A 23 -4.73 44.52 19.46
CA GLY A 23 -5.12 44.47 18.05
C GLY A 23 -6.49 43.85 17.82
N GLY A 24 -7.55 44.67 17.87
CA GLY A 24 -8.92 44.25 17.54
C GLY A 24 -9.07 43.95 16.05
N GLY A 25 -9.39 42.69 15.75
CA GLY A 25 -9.84 42.21 14.44
C GLY A 25 -10.50 40.85 14.63
N SER A 26 -11.80 40.76 14.38
CA SER A 26 -12.52 39.49 14.45
C SER A 26 -11.96 38.50 13.42
N PRO A 27 -11.63 37.25 13.79
CA PRO A 27 -11.21 36.25 12.82
C PRO A 27 -12.40 35.80 11.96
N PRO A 28 -12.19 35.41 10.69
CA PRO A 28 -13.26 34.97 9.81
C PRO A 28 -13.88 33.67 10.33
N ARG A 29 -15.22 33.62 10.34
CA ARG A 29 -16.01 32.42 10.65
C ARG A 29 -15.97 31.46 9.45
N PHE A 30 -15.06 30.49 9.46
CA PHE A 30 -15.21 29.29 8.63
C PHE A 30 -16.15 28.33 9.36
N GLY A 31 -17.41 28.31 8.94
CA GLY A 31 -18.43 27.39 9.43
C GLY A 31 -18.22 26.00 8.84
N ILE A 32 -17.58 25.12 9.60
CA ILE A 32 -17.79 23.67 9.52
C ILE A 32 -18.05 23.23 10.96
N GLU A 33 -19.29 22.82 11.25
CA GLU A 33 -19.65 22.26 12.56
C GLU A 33 -18.90 20.93 12.77
N TRP A 34 -17.88 20.95 13.61
CA TRP A 34 -17.18 19.75 14.08
C TRP A 34 -17.99 18.93 15.10
N ALA A 35 -19.23 19.32 15.40
CA ALA A 35 -20.00 18.80 16.53
C ALA A 35 -20.80 17.51 16.24
N ALA A 36 -20.83 17.00 15.01
CA ALA A 36 -21.70 15.88 14.64
C ALA A 36 -21.01 14.49 14.54
N VAL A 37 -19.70 14.38 14.80
CA VAL A 37 -18.96 13.09 14.72
C VAL A 37 -18.42 12.67 16.09
N THR A 38 -19.27 12.66 17.12
CA THR A 38 -18.83 12.28 18.48
C THR A 38 -19.53 11.05 19.05
N ASN A 39 -20.26 10.27 18.25
CA ASN A 39 -20.93 9.07 18.79
C ASN A 39 -20.96 7.84 17.87
N GLN A 40 -19.95 7.64 17.03
CA GLN A 40 -19.72 6.31 16.44
C GLN A 40 -18.82 5.49 17.35
N THR A 41 -19.39 4.42 17.90
CA THR A 41 -18.65 3.38 18.62
C THR A 41 -17.77 2.64 17.62
N PHE A 42 -16.52 3.06 17.46
CA PHE A 42 -15.54 2.30 16.69
C PHE A 42 -15.13 1.09 17.52
N ASN A 43 -15.36 -0.10 16.98
CA ASN A 43 -14.83 -1.33 17.55
C ASN A 43 -13.31 -1.29 17.40
N VAL A 44 -12.58 -1.00 18.48
CA VAL A 44 -11.11 -0.93 18.47
C VAL A 44 -10.58 -2.36 18.25
N PRO A 45 -9.80 -2.62 17.18
CA PRO A 45 -9.19 -3.94 16.97
C PRO A 45 -8.18 -4.24 18.07
N ALA A 46 -7.95 -5.54 18.34
CA ALA A 46 -7.14 -6.02 19.46
C ALA A 46 -5.66 -5.61 19.42
N ASP A 47 -5.18 -5.03 18.32
CA ASP A 47 -3.81 -4.55 18.10
C ASP A 47 -3.64 -3.03 18.31
N GLY A 48 -4.71 -2.29 18.61
CA GLY A 48 -4.65 -0.87 18.97
C GLY A 48 -4.35 0.11 17.83
N ALA A 49 -4.33 -0.35 16.57
CA ALA A 49 -4.16 0.53 15.42
C ALA A 49 -5.53 1.05 14.94
N PHE A 50 -5.70 2.38 14.90
CA PHE A 50 -6.85 2.99 14.24
C PHE A 50 -6.79 2.70 12.73
N PRO A 51 -7.90 2.31 12.08
CA PRO A 51 -7.90 2.04 10.65
C PRO A 51 -7.58 3.32 9.86
N LEU A 52 -6.56 3.26 9.00
CA LEU A 52 -6.25 4.32 8.05
C LEU A 52 -7.41 4.47 7.07
N THR A 53 -8.08 5.63 7.08
CA THR A 53 -9.11 5.94 6.09
C THR A 53 -8.45 6.53 4.84
N VAL A 54 -8.66 5.88 3.69
CA VAL A 54 -8.18 6.33 2.37
C VAL A 54 -9.38 6.66 1.51
N GLN A 55 -9.37 7.83 0.88
CA GLN A 55 -10.43 8.20 -0.05
C GLN A 55 -10.25 7.42 -1.35
N LEU A 56 -11.34 6.82 -1.82
CA LEU A 56 -11.40 6.00 -3.03
C LEU A 56 -12.46 6.60 -3.96
N GLN A 57 -12.09 6.81 -5.21
CA GLN A 57 -13.01 7.11 -6.29
C GLN A 57 -13.13 5.89 -7.20
N MET A 58 -14.35 5.40 -7.36
CA MET A 58 -14.69 4.46 -8.42
C MET A 58 -14.83 5.24 -9.73
N LEU A 59 -13.99 4.91 -10.72
CA LEU A 59 -14.05 5.45 -12.08
C LEU A 59 -14.91 4.57 -13.00
N ASP A 60 -15.33 3.43 -12.46
CA ASP A 60 -16.18 2.44 -13.10
C ASP A 60 -17.10 1.83 -12.03
N ASP A 61 -18.41 2.05 -12.17
CA ASP A 61 -19.45 1.60 -11.24
C ASP A 61 -19.84 0.12 -11.45
N GLY A 62 -19.41 -0.49 -12.56
CA GLY A 62 -19.67 -1.89 -12.89
C GLY A 62 -18.66 -2.88 -12.30
N ILE A 63 -17.71 -2.43 -11.49
CA ILE A 63 -16.72 -3.29 -10.82
C ILE A 63 -16.74 -3.07 -9.30
N ALA A 64 -16.47 -4.13 -8.53
CA ALA A 64 -16.42 -4.03 -7.08
C ALA A 64 -15.20 -3.24 -6.61
N ALA A 65 -15.39 -2.43 -5.57
CA ALA A 65 -14.30 -1.72 -4.90
C ALA A 65 -13.21 -2.67 -4.37
N PRO A 66 -11.96 -2.21 -4.22
CA PRO A 66 -10.89 -3.01 -3.65
C PRO A 66 -11.24 -3.46 -2.24
N SER A 67 -10.96 -4.72 -1.93
CA SER A 67 -11.31 -5.34 -0.65
C SER A 67 -10.23 -6.31 -0.20
N TYR A 68 -10.05 -6.42 1.11
CA TYR A 68 -9.26 -7.49 1.74
C TYR A 68 -10.05 -8.79 1.72
N ALA A 69 -9.41 -9.91 1.35
CA ALA A 69 -10.12 -11.18 1.21
C ALA A 69 -10.38 -11.85 2.59
N HIS A 70 -9.42 -11.74 3.49
CA HIS A 70 -9.48 -12.30 4.84
C HIS A 70 -9.02 -11.29 5.90
N PRO A 71 -9.46 -11.45 7.16
CA PRO A 71 -8.94 -10.67 8.27
C PRO A 71 -7.42 -10.79 8.39
N GLY A 72 -6.71 -9.65 8.43
CA GLY A 72 -5.25 -9.60 8.53
C GLY A 72 -4.51 -9.65 7.19
N ASP A 73 -5.21 -9.78 6.06
CA ASP A 73 -4.56 -9.64 4.75
C ASP A 73 -3.94 -8.26 4.58
N ALA A 74 -2.70 -8.21 4.08
CA ALA A 74 -1.98 -6.96 3.90
C ALA A 74 -2.46 -6.15 2.68
N GLY A 75 -2.95 -6.84 1.65
CA GLY A 75 -3.30 -6.24 0.35
C GLY A 75 -4.79 -6.27 0.05
N ALA A 76 -5.33 -5.16 -0.45
CA ALA A 76 -6.68 -5.11 -1.02
C ALA A 76 -6.63 -5.51 -2.51
N ASP A 77 -7.45 -6.47 -2.92
CA ASP A 77 -7.46 -6.97 -4.30
C ASP A 77 -7.89 -5.87 -5.30
N LEU A 78 -7.10 -5.64 -6.35
CA LEU A 78 -7.41 -4.79 -7.49
C LEU A 78 -7.95 -5.63 -8.64
N ARG A 79 -8.92 -5.08 -9.38
CA ARG A 79 -9.62 -5.78 -10.46
C ARG A 79 -9.28 -5.20 -11.83
N ALA A 80 -9.38 -6.01 -12.88
CA ALA A 80 -9.31 -5.53 -14.25
C ALA A 80 -10.59 -4.78 -14.62
N ARG A 81 -10.46 -3.60 -15.21
CA ARG A 81 -11.61 -2.84 -15.75
C ARG A 81 -12.01 -3.30 -17.16
N ILE A 82 -11.11 -3.97 -17.87
CA ILE A 82 -11.29 -4.42 -19.25
C ILE A 82 -10.93 -5.89 -19.39
N ASP A 83 -11.46 -6.54 -20.43
CA ASP A 83 -10.95 -7.83 -20.88
C ASP A 83 -9.57 -7.65 -21.50
N VAL A 84 -8.67 -8.61 -21.26
CA VAL A 84 -7.33 -8.62 -21.86
C VAL A 84 -6.86 -10.05 -22.06
N VAL A 85 -6.17 -10.28 -23.18
CA VAL A 85 -5.45 -11.53 -23.44
C VAL A 85 -3.97 -11.18 -23.59
N LEU A 86 -3.13 -11.85 -22.83
CA LEU A 86 -1.67 -11.73 -22.90
C LEU A 86 -1.10 -12.99 -23.52
N ALA A 87 -0.57 -12.89 -24.75
CA ALA A 87 0.23 -13.96 -25.35
C ALA A 87 1.49 -14.26 -24.52
N PRO A 88 2.17 -15.40 -24.76
CA PRO A 88 3.45 -15.69 -24.13
C PRO A 88 4.46 -14.53 -24.26
N GLY A 89 5.01 -14.06 -23.13
CA GLY A 89 5.94 -12.94 -23.08
C GLY A 89 5.31 -11.54 -23.28
N GLU A 90 4.00 -11.45 -23.52
CA GLU A 90 3.31 -10.18 -23.74
C GLU A 90 3.05 -9.43 -22.43
N ARG A 91 3.05 -8.10 -22.52
CA ARG A 91 2.65 -7.20 -21.44
C ARG A 91 1.58 -6.23 -21.90
N ALA A 92 0.68 -5.86 -20.99
CA ALA A 92 -0.31 -4.81 -21.22
C ALA A 92 -0.50 -3.95 -19.97
N LEU A 93 -0.81 -2.68 -20.18
CA LEU A 93 -1.27 -1.79 -19.12
C LEU A 93 -2.77 -1.98 -18.94
N VAL A 94 -3.17 -2.54 -17.80
CA VAL A 94 -4.57 -2.86 -17.51
C VAL A 94 -5.14 -1.86 -16.49
N PRO A 95 -6.12 -1.03 -16.86
CA PRO A 95 -6.78 -0.12 -15.93
C PRO A 95 -7.57 -0.88 -14.86
N THR A 96 -7.62 -0.31 -13.64
CA THR A 96 -8.32 -0.94 -12.51
C THR A 96 -9.67 -0.33 -12.17
N GLY A 97 -10.03 0.80 -12.78
CA GLY A 97 -11.26 1.54 -12.49
C GLY A 97 -11.28 2.22 -11.12
N VAL A 98 -10.12 2.39 -10.47
CA VAL A 98 -10.03 3.08 -9.19
C VAL A 98 -8.95 4.16 -9.18
N ALA A 99 -9.25 5.27 -8.51
CA ALA A 99 -8.30 6.29 -8.11
C ALA A 99 -8.35 6.47 -6.60
N ILE A 100 -7.24 6.82 -5.97
CA ILE A 100 -7.17 7.01 -4.51
C ILE A 100 -6.54 8.34 -4.15
N ALA A 101 -6.81 8.81 -2.94
CA ALA A 101 -6.04 9.88 -2.32
C ALA A 101 -5.43 9.38 -1.01
N LEU A 102 -4.13 9.05 -1.05
CA LEU A 102 -3.39 8.69 0.15
C LEU A 102 -3.03 9.96 0.95
N PRO A 103 -3.01 9.87 2.30
CA PRO A 103 -2.39 10.89 3.12
C PRO A 103 -0.89 11.01 2.83
N PHE A 104 -0.30 12.20 2.99
CA PHE A 104 1.15 12.37 2.95
C PHE A 104 1.85 11.49 4.00
N GLY A 105 3.03 10.96 3.66
CA GLY A 105 3.77 9.98 4.48
C GLY A 105 3.33 8.53 4.26
N TYR A 106 2.49 8.27 3.25
CA TYR A 106 2.09 6.92 2.85
C TYR A 106 2.34 6.68 1.37
N VAL A 107 2.52 5.40 1.04
CA VAL A 107 2.63 4.87 -0.31
C VAL A 107 1.65 3.70 -0.47
N ALA A 108 1.07 3.55 -1.66
CA ALA A 108 0.41 2.31 -2.05
C ALA A 108 1.32 1.52 -2.99
N LEU A 109 1.58 0.27 -2.63
CA LEU A 109 2.41 -0.66 -3.39
C LEU A 109 1.51 -1.68 -4.07
N VAL A 110 1.64 -1.82 -5.38
CA VAL A 110 0.88 -2.77 -6.18
C VAL A 110 1.72 -4.03 -6.39
N HIS A 111 1.25 -5.13 -5.79
CA HIS A 111 1.93 -6.43 -5.78
C HIS A 111 1.20 -7.45 -6.67
N PRO A 112 1.93 -8.40 -7.27
CA PRO A 112 1.35 -9.58 -7.89
C PRO A 112 0.53 -10.40 -6.88
N ARG A 113 -0.50 -11.09 -7.37
CA ARG A 113 -1.23 -12.10 -6.59
C ARG A 113 -0.53 -13.45 -6.75
N SER A 114 -0.10 -14.05 -5.64
CA SER A 114 0.69 -15.30 -5.65
C SER A 114 0.02 -16.43 -6.44
N GLY A 115 -1.31 -16.57 -6.33
CA GLY A 115 -2.06 -17.59 -7.04
C GLY A 115 -1.98 -17.47 -8.57
N LEU A 116 -2.02 -16.26 -9.13
CA LEU A 116 -1.90 -16.05 -10.58
C LEU A 116 -0.44 -16.19 -11.05
N ALA A 117 0.51 -15.77 -10.22
CA ALA A 117 1.93 -15.93 -10.50
C ALA A 117 2.32 -17.41 -10.62
N THR A 118 1.96 -18.24 -9.63
CA THR A 118 2.33 -19.67 -9.63
C THR A 118 1.58 -20.49 -10.68
N LYS A 119 0.29 -20.19 -10.92
CA LYS A 119 -0.54 -21.02 -11.80
C LYS A 119 -0.46 -20.65 -13.27
N HIS A 120 -0.22 -19.38 -13.57
CA HIS A 120 -0.32 -18.85 -14.94
C HIS A 120 0.92 -18.05 -15.37
N GLY A 121 1.89 -17.82 -14.48
CA GLY A 121 3.02 -16.95 -14.81
C GLY A 121 2.64 -15.47 -14.93
N LEU A 122 1.53 -15.03 -14.32
CA LEU A 122 1.16 -13.62 -14.34
C LEU A 122 2.00 -12.83 -13.32
N THR A 123 2.73 -11.82 -13.79
CA THR A 123 3.46 -10.89 -12.92
C THR A 123 3.17 -9.44 -13.31
N ILE A 124 3.80 -8.51 -12.60
CA ILE A 124 3.72 -7.07 -12.86
C ILE A 124 5.13 -6.58 -13.18
N VAL A 125 5.30 -5.93 -14.33
CA VAL A 125 6.62 -5.51 -14.85
C VAL A 125 7.36 -4.60 -13.86
N ASN A 126 6.64 -3.66 -13.26
CA ASN A 126 7.19 -2.68 -12.31
C ASN A 126 6.95 -3.09 -10.85
N SER A 127 6.81 -4.39 -10.54
CA SER A 127 6.53 -4.85 -9.18
C SER A 127 7.68 -4.54 -8.19
N PRO A 128 7.39 -4.06 -6.97
CA PRO A 128 6.10 -3.49 -6.56
C PRO A 128 5.85 -2.14 -7.24
N GLY A 129 4.65 -1.96 -7.78
CA GLY A 129 4.28 -0.69 -8.43
C GLY A 129 4.03 0.40 -7.38
N THR A 130 4.73 1.53 -7.48
CA THR A 130 4.62 2.64 -6.52
C THR A 130 3.51 3.62 -6.93
N VAL A 131 2.52 3.82 -6.05
CA VAL A 131 1.49 4.86 -6.19
C VAL A 131 1.71 5.93 -5.12
N ASP A 132 2.06 7.13 -5.57
CA ASP A 132 2.41 8.27 -4.72
C ASP A 132 1.20 8.93 -4.07
N ALA A 133 1.41 9.56 -2.90
CA ALA A 133 0.35 10.28 -2.20
C ALA A 133 -0.25 11.47 -2.98
N GLY A 134 0.51 12.04 -3.92
CA GLY A 134 0.02 13.10 -4.81
C GLY A 134 -0.78 12.60 -6.02
N TYR A 135 -0.75 11.30 -6.33
CA TYR A 135 -1.40 10.76 -7.52
C TYR A 135 -2.92 10.73 -7.36
N ARG A 136 -3.65 11.14 -8.40
CA ARG A 136 -5.13 11.15 -8.45
C ARG A 136 -5.70 10.51 -9.72
N GLY A 137 -4.83 9.99 -10.59
CA GLY A 137 -5.25 9.28 -11.78
C GLY A 137 -5.74 7.86 -11.47
N GLU A 138 -6.20 7.18 -12.50
CA GLU A 138 -6.55 5.76 -12.42
C GLU A 138 -5.29 4.93 -12.11
N ILE A 139 -5.39 4.05 -11.12
CA ILE A 139 -4.36 3.03 -10.88
C ILE A 139 -4.44 2.03 -12.04
N SER A 140 -3.33 1.81 -12.72
CA SER A 140 -3.22 0.82 -13.80
C SER A 140 -2.08 -0.14 -13.49
N VAL A 141 -2.25 -1.40 -13.91
CA VAL A 141 -1.30 -2.48 -13.63
C VAL A 141 -0.63 -2.91 -14.92
N THR A 142 0.70 -2.83 -14.99
CA THR A 142 1.46 -3.32 -16.15
C THR A 142 1.69 -4.82 -16.00
N LEU A 143 0.71 -5.62 -16.42
CA LEU A 143 0.76 -7.07 -16.36
C LEU A 143 1.74 -7.64 -17.39
N LEU A 144 2.41 -8.73 -17.04
CA LEU A 144 3.29 -9.51 -17.91
C LEU A 144 2.94 -10.99 -17.78
N ASN A 145 2.80 -11.66 -18.91
CA ASN A 145 2.76 -13.11 -18.98
C ASN A 145 4.18 -13.67 -19.09
N THR A 146 4.66 -14.38 -18.07
CA THR A 146 5.96 -15.05 -18.08
C THR A 146 5.92 -16.49 -18.56
N ASP A 147 4.74 -17.04 -18.86
CA ASP A 147 4.61 -18.35 -19.49
C ASP A 147 5.16 -18.27 -20.94
N ALA A 148 5.93 -19.28 -21.34
CA ALA A 148 6.58 -19.33 -22.65
C ALA A 148 5.67 -19.88 -23.77
N HIS A 149 4.53 -20.46 -23.41
CA HIS A 149 3.71 -21.27 -24.32
C HIS A 149 2.22 -20.96 -24.25
N HIS A 150 1.69 -20.54 -23.11
CA HIS A 150 0.26 -20.36 -22.90
C HIS A 150 -0.11 -18.88 -22.76
N SER A 151 -1.19 -18.48 -23.42
CA SER A 151 -1.80 -17.16 -23.20
C SER A 151 -2.58 -17.10 -21.89
N ILE A 152 -2.65 -15.93 -21.28
CA ILE A 152 -3.49 -15.64 -20.13
C ILE A 152 -4.66 -14.76 -20.58
N ALA A 153 -5.88 -15.26 -20.43
CA ALA A 153 -7.09 -14.46 -20.62
C ALA A 153 -7.62 -14.00 -19.26
N LEU A 154 -7.80 -12.69 -19.10
CA LEU A 154 -8.38 -12.06 -17.92
C LEU A 154 -9.64 -11.33 -18.36
N SER A 155 -10.73 -11.59 -17.65
CA SER A 155 -11.99 -10.91 -17.88
C SER A 155 -12.08 -9.66 -17.01
N ARG A 156 -12.84 -8.68 -17.47
CA ARG A 156 -13.28 -7.56 -16.65
C ARG A 156 -13.85 -8.06 -15.32
N GLY A 157 -13.41 -7.45 -14.23
CA GLY A 157 -13.76 -7.81 -12.87
C GLY A 157 -12.83 -8.84 -12.21
N ASP A 158 -11.96 -9.51 -12.98
CA ASP A 158 -10.99 -10.45 -12.41
C ASP A 158 -10.00 -9.72 -11.51
N ARG A 159 -9.61 -10.37 -10.41
CA ARG A 159 -8.63 -9.83 -9.47
C ARG A 159 -7.21 -10.06 -9.99
N ILE A 160 -6.54 -8.99 -10.41
CA ILE A 160 -5.26 -9.08 -11.16
C ILE A 160 -4.03 -8.70 -10.32
N ALA A 161 -4.21 -7.90 -9.27
CA ALA A 161 -3.15 -7.42 -8.40
C ALA A 161 -3.69 -7.21 -6.99
N GLN A 162 -2.82 -6.86 -6.04
CA GLN A 162 -3.23 -6.44 -4.70
C GLN A 162 -2.47 -5.18 -4.30
N MET A 163 -3.13 -4.28 -3.58
CA MET A 163 -2.59 -3.01 -3.15
C MET A 163 -2.31 -3.05 -1.64
N VAL A 164 -1.06 -2.85 -1.25
CA VAL A 164 -0.63 -2.74 0.16
C VAL A 164 -0.35 -1.28 0.46
N ILE A 165 -0.90 -0.74 1.54
CA ILE A 165 -0.68 0.65 1.96
C ILE A 165 0.28 0.68 3.14
N GLN A 166 1.35 1.46 3.03
CA GLN A 166 2.41 1.53 4.04
C GLN A 166 2.82 2.96 4.33
N ARG A 167 3.30 3.21 5.55
CA ARG A 167 4.04 4.44 5.85
C ARG A 167 5.36 4.43 5.11
N VAL A 168 5.78 5.60 4.64
CA VAL A 168 7.05 5.79 3.94
C VAL A 168 7.76 7.01 4.50
N GLU A 169 9.08 6.90 4.64
CA GLU A 169 9.94 8.00 5.06
C GLU A 169 10.38 8.82 3.85
N HIS A 170 10.42 10.14 4.00
CA HIS A 170 11.05 11.04 3.03
C HIS A 170 12.46 11.38 3.52
N ALA A 171 13.46 10.68 2.98
CA ALA A 171 14.84 10.88 3.38
C ALA A 171 15.40 12.24 2.91
N ALA A 172 16.14 12.91 3.80
CA ALA A 172 17.04 13.99 3.43
C ALA A 172 18.43 13.38 3.19
N PHE A 173 18.90 13.38 1.94
CA PHE A 173 20.20 12.82 1.61
C PHE A 173 21.33 13.79 1.94
N GLU A 174 22.31 13.34 2.71
CA GLU A 174 23.56 14.05 3.00
C GLU A 174 24.72 13.38 2.22
N VAL A 175 25.43 14.16 1.41
CA VAL A 175 26.56 13.65 0.60
C VAL A 175 27.84 13.71 1.44
N VAL A 176 28.48 12.56 1.64
CA VAL A 176 29.72 12.41 2.42
C VAL A 176 30.82 11.76 1.60
N GLU A 177 32.08 11.99 1.97
CA GLU A 177 33.23 11.38 1.29
C GLU A 177 33.34 9.88 1.56
N GLN A 178 32.99 9.42 2.77
CA GLN A 178 33.07 8.02 3.18
C GLN A 178 31.90 7.66 4.11
N LEU A 179 31.34 6.47 3.90
CA LEU A 179 30.33 5.89 4.80
C LEU A 179 31.01 5.18 5.99
N PRO A 180 30.33 5.05 7.15
CA PRO A 180 30.82 4.25 8.27
C PRO A 180 30.93 2.75 7.91
N ASP A 181 31.82 2.04 8.61
CA ASP A 181 31.92 0.57 8.51
C ASP A 181 30.62 -0.12 8.94
N SER A 182 30.34 -1.28 8.34
CA SER A 182 29.20 -2.13 8.72
C SER A 182 29.56 -3.61 8.67
N ALA A 183 28.85 -4.44 9.43
CA ALA A 183 29.05 -5.89 9.45
C ALA A 183 28.84 -6.57 8.08
N ARG A 184 28.03 -5.95 7.19
CA ARG A 184 27.80 -6.44 5.83
C ARG A 184 28.85 -5.93 4.84
N GLY A 185 29.47 -4.78 5.11
CA GLY A 185 30.44 -4.13 4.23
C GLY A 185 29.91 -4.00 2.79
N THR A 186 30.74 -4.40 1.82
CA THR A 186 30.41 -4.39 0.38
C THR A 186 29.77 -5.70 -0.12
N GLY A 187 29.45 -6.65 0.75
CA GLY A 187 28.84 -7.92 0.37
C GLY A 187 27.40 -7.77 -0.14
N GLY A 188 27.15 -8.18 -1.39
CA GLY A 188 25.85 -8.23 -2.05
C GLY A 188 25.77 -9.40 -3.05
N PHE A 189 24.62 -9.60 -3.71
CA PHE A 189 24.44 -10.59 -4.80
C PHE A 189 24.75 -12.06 -4.41
N GLY A 190 24.21 -12.55 -3.30
CA GLY A 190 24.38 -13.96 -2.89
C GLY A 190 25.60 -14.22 -1.99
N SER A 191 26.13 -13.20 -1.32
CA SER A 191 27.24 -13.28 -0.35
C SER A 191 26.97 -14.16 0.89
N THR A 192 25.78 -14.77 1.00
CA THR A 192 25.43 -15.78 2.01
C THR A 192 25.37 -17.21 1.46
N GLY A 193 25.66 -17.44 0.17
CA GLY A 193 25.64 -18.75 -0.49
C GLY A 193 24.23 -19.33 -0.73
N GLY A 194 24.11 -20.28 -1.68
CA GLY A 194 22.87 -21.03 -1.92
C GLY A 194 22.73 -21.77 -3.25
N PHE A 195 23.51 -21.42 -4.29
CA PHE A 195 23.43 -22.11 -5.58
C PHE A 195 24.81 -22.39 -6.15
N GLY A 196 25.30 -23.62 -5.94
CA GLY A 196 26.42 -24.21 -6.68
C GLY A 196 25.90 -25.18 -7.75
N PRO A 197 26.64 -25.42 -8.84
CA PRO A 197 26.25 -26.41 -9.85
C PRO A 197 26.14 -27.80 -9.20
N ALA A 198 25.08 -28.53 -9.53
CA ALA A 198 24.91 -29.92 -9.14
C ALA A 198 26.15 -30.73 -9.55
N GLY A 199 26.63 -31.57 -8.64
CA GLY A 199 27.96 -32.18 -8.66
C GLY A 199 28.33 -32.89 -9.97
N ALA A 200 29.55 -32.61 -10.44
CA ALA A 200 30.28 -33.55 -11.28
C ALA A 200 30.99 -34.54 -10.35
N GLY A 201 30.38 -35.72 -10.16
CA GLY A 201 31.10 -36.88 -9.65
C GLY A 201 32.16 -37.27 -10.67
N THR A 202 33.41 -37.37 -10.23
CA THR A 202 34.45 -38.09 -10.98
C THR A 202 34.96 -39.22 -10.11
N ALA A 203 34.69 -40.43 -10.62
CA ALA A 203 35.13 -41.71 -10.10
C ALA A 203 36.65 -41.78 -9.98
N GLY A 204 37.11 -42.46 -8.93
CA GLY A 204 38.50 -42.86 -8.77
C GLY A 204 38.89 -43.97 -9.74
N HIS A 205 40.15 -43.93 -10.16
CA HIS A 205 40.96 -45.08 -10.49
C HIS A 205 42.20 -45.04 -9.62
#